data_AF-A0A1R0GUB0-F1
#
_entry.id   AF-A0A1R0GUB0-F1
#
_cell.length_a   1.000
_cell.length_b   1.000
_cell.length_c   1.000
_cell.angle_alpha   90.00
_cell.angle_beta   90.00
_cell.angle_gamma   90.00
#
_symmetry.space_group_name_H-M   'P 1'
#
loop_
_entity.id
_entity.type
_entity.pdbx_description
1 polymer ?
#
loop_
_entity_poly.entity_id
_entity_poly.type
_entity_poly.pdbx_seq_one_letter_code
_entity_poly.pdbx_strand_id
1 'polypeptide(L)'
;MPLPLVNAGNARSKGAWDSIHVLDIEERGRQAYYKLTTTIMLYTVSNQGEVGSMNLSGSLTRQDEREGPLEDISSHITNIGKFVEDMEFKLRGSIQDVYFCKTKDIVNDLRSTQSQSKLKKHREIQGELFSQLKGRK
;
A
#
# COMPACT_ATOMS: atom_id res chain seq x y z
N MET A 1 -0.53 0.16 -26.34
CA MET A 1 -1.89 0.65 -26.00
C MET A 1 -1.80 1.30 -24.62
N PRO A 2 -2.26 2.54 -24.42
CA PRO A 2 -2.30 3.14 -23.09
C PRO A 2 -3.41 2.51 -22.25
N LEU A 3 -3.13 2.24 -20.97
CA LEU A 3 -4.08 1.67 -20.01
C LEU A 3 -5.26 2.65 -19.76
N PRO A 4 -6.48 2.15 -19.58
CA PRO A 4 -7.65 3.00 -19.34
C PRO A 4 -7.53 3.73 -17.98
N LEU A 5 -7.65 5.05 -18.01
CA LEU A 5 -7.58 5.89 -16.82
C LEU A 5 -8.90 5.83 -16.03
N VAL A 6 -8.84 5.47 -14.75
CA VAL A 6 -9.96 5.46 -13.81
C VAL A 6 -10.10 6.85 -13.17
N ASN A 7 -10.37 7.88 -13.98
CA ASN A 7 -11.03 9.16 -13.58
C ASN A 7 -11.07 10.15 -14.76
N ALA A 8 -11.99 9.94 -15.70
CA ALA A 8 -12.19 10.89 -16.81
C ALA A 8 -12.90 12.19 -16.38
N GLY A 9 -13.47 12.25 -15.17
CA GLY A 9 -14.32 13.36 -14.70
C GLY A 9 -13.58 14.55 -14.04
N ASN A 10 -12.30 14.42 -13.70
CA ASN A 10 -11.50 15.51 -13.13
C ASN A 10 -10.25 15.75 -13.99
N ALA A 11 -10.28 16.80 -14.82
CA ALA A 11 -9.18 17.14 -15.72
C ALA A 11 -7.84 17.41 -15.01
N ARG A 12 -7.87 17.70 -13.69
CA ARG A 12 -6.68 18.02 -12.88
C ARG A 12 -6.07 16.83 -12.16
N SER A 13 -6.75 15.69 -12.08
CA SER A 13 -6.21 14.48 -11.44
C SER A 13 -6.61 13.22 -12.19
N LYS A 14 -5.61 12.49 -12.69
CA LYS A 14 -5.80 11.22 -13.39
C LYS A 14 -5.22 10.10 -12.53
N GLY A 15 -5.90 8.98 -12.45
CA GLY A 15 -5.40 7.80 -11.74
C GLY A 15 -5.80 6.51 -12.41
N ALA A 16 -5.06 5.44 -12.18
CA ALA A 16 -5.42 4.07 -12.54
C ALA A 16 -4.97 3.13 -11.41
N TRP A 17 -5.79 2.10 -11.18
CA TRP A 17 -5.51 1.03 -10.24
C TRP A 17 -5.69 -0.29 -10.98
N ASP A 18 -4.61 -1.03 -11.14
CA ASP A 18 -4.63 -2.35 -11.75
C ASP A 18 -4.22 -3.38 -10.71
N SER A 19 -5.02 -4.43 -10.56
CA SER A 19 -4.75 -5.53 -9.64
C SER A 19 -4.64 -6.83 -10.41
N ILE A 20 -3.57 -7.60 -10.15
CA ILE A 20 -3.29 -8.89 -10.77
C ILE A 20 -3.16 -9.92 -9.66
N HIS A 21 -3.99 -10.95 -9.69
CA HIS A 21 -3.97 -12.06 -8.76
C HIS A 21 -3.63 -13.35 -9.51
N VAL A 22 -2.50 -13.95 -9.18
CA VAL A 22 -2.10 -15.27 -9.68
C VAL A 22 -2.30 -16.26 -8.55
N LEU A 23 -3.13 -17.29 -8.79
CA LEU A 23 -3.38 -18.36 -7.85
C LEU A 23 -2.78 -19.66 -8.35
N ASP A 24 -2.17 -20.38 -7.42
CA ASP A 24 -1.78 -21.78 -7.54
C ASP A 24 -2.54 -22.57 -6.47
N ILE A 25 -3.19 -23.67 -6.86
CA ILE A 25 -4.15 -24.39 -6.04
C ILE A 25 -3.82 -25.88 -6.09
N GLU A 26 -3.59 -26.47 -4.92
CA GLU A 26 -3.36 -27.91 -4.76
C GLU A 26 -4.49 -28.53 -3.92
N GLU A 27 -5.25 -29.45 -4.51
CA GLU A 27 -6.33 -30.16 -3.82
C GLU A 27 -5.80 -31.41 -3.10
N ARG A 28 -6.18 -31.57 -1.83
CA ARG A 28 -5.84 -32.70 -0.97
C ARG A 28 -7.11 -33.24 -0.29
N GLY A 29 -7.88 -34.01 -1.04
CA GLY A 29 -9.14 -34.59 -0.56
C GLY A 29 -10.20 -33.52 -0.32
N ARG A 30 -10.58 -33.29 0.94
CA ARG A 30 -11.59 -32.27 1.33
C ARG A 30 -10.97 -30.92 1.74
N GLN A 31 -9.71 -30.69 1.38
CA GLN A 31 -9.00 -29.46 1.64
C GLN A 31 -8.27 -29.01 0.37
N ALA A 32 -8.07 -27.71 0.22
CA ALA A 32 -7.20 -27.14 -0.80
C ALA A 32 -6.17 -26.21 -0.16
N TYR A 33 -4.96 -26.27 -0.70
CA TYR A 33 -3.89 -25.36 -0.40
C TYR A 33 -3.84 -24.30 -1.50
N TYR A 34 -3.95 -23.05 -1.10
CA TYR A 34 -3.99 -21.89 -1.99
C TYR A 34 -2.73 -21.07 -1.79
N LYS A 35 -2.02 -20.81 -2.89
CA LYS A 35 -0.92 -19.86 -2.94
C LYS A 35 -1.33 -18.69 -3.81
N LEU A 36 -1.41 -17.51 -3.21
CA LEU A 36 -1.83 -16.28 -3.88
C LEU A 36 -0.65 -15.34 -3.99
N THR A 37 -0.32 -14.98 -5.23
CA THR A 37 0.59 -13.86 -5.53
C THR A 37 -0.23 -12.71 -6.11
N THR A 38 -0.27 -11.60 -5.39
CA THR A 38 -0.97 -10.39 -5.80
C THR A 38 0.01 -9.28 -6.12
N THR A 39 -0.18 -8.64 -7.27
CA THR A 39 0.52 -7.42 -7.68
C THR A 39 -0.50 -6.32 -7.91
N ILE A 40 -0.34 -5.19 -7.20
CA ILE A 40 -1.11 -3.98 -7.45
C ILE A 40 -0.21 -2.94 -8.09
N MET A 41 -0.68 -2.32 -9.17
CA MET A 41 -0.06 -1.19 -9.82
C MET A 41 -0.93 0.04 -9.62
N LEU A 42 -0.33 1.09 -9.06
CA LEU A 42 -0.95 2.38 -8.88
C LEU A 42 -0.29 3.38 -9.83
N TYR A 43 -1.11 4.13 -10.54
CA TYR A 43 -0.70 5.29 -11.29
C TYR A 43 -1.55 6.47 -10.85
N THR A 44 -0.94 7.57 -10.44
CA THR A 44 -1.66 8.81 -10.12
C THR A 44 -0.86 10.01 -10.62
N VAL A 45 -1.50 10.84 -11.42
CA VAL A 45 -0.97 12.13 -11.85
C VAL A 45 -1.90 13.22 -11.37
N SER A 46 -1.36 14.12 -10.57
CA SER A 46 -2.04 15.32 -10.09
C SER A 46 -1.40 16.55 -10.70
N ASN A 47 -2.22 17.43 -11.26
CA ASN A 47 -1.76 18.68 -11.84
C ASN A 47 -2.52 19.82 -11.13
N GLN A 48 -1.98 20.25 -10.00
CA GLN A 48 -2.55 21.30 -9.15
C GLN A 48 -1.74 22.58 -9.31
N GLY A 49 -2.40 23.69 -9.65
CA GLY A 49 -1.75 24.92 -10.12
C GLY A 49 -0.56 25.40 -9.30
N GLU A 50 -0.66 25.43 -7.97
CA GLU A 50 0.43 25.91 -7.09
C GLU A 50 1.52 24.87 -6.81
N VAL A 51 1.18 23.57 -6.86
CA VAL A 51 2.11 22.45 -6.57
C VAL A 51 2.81 21.97 -7.84
N GLY A 52 2.27 22.31 -9.01
CA GLY A 52 2.71 21.81 -10.31
C GLY A 52 2.20 20.40 -10.61
N SER A 53 2.87 19.74 -11.55
CA SER A 53 2.58 18.36 -11.95
C SER A 53 3.33 17.37 -11.06
N MET A 54 2.59 16.57 -10.30
CA MET A 54 3.12 15.46 -9.50
C MET A 54 2.67 14.13 -10.10
N ASN A 55 3.62 13.23 -10.31
CA ASN A 55 3.35 11.85 -10.69
C ASN A 55 3.77 10.93 -9.54
N LEU A 56 2.80 10.16 -9.04
CA LEU A 56 2.99 9.13 -8.03
C LEU A 56 2.55 7.80 -8.62
N SER A 57 3.52 6.99 -9.02
CA SER A 57 3.29 5.71 -9.66
C SER A 57 4.20 4.65 -9.10
N GLY A 58 3.72 3.41 -9.08
CA GLY A 58 4.55 2.25 -8.78
C GLY A 58 3.71 1.00 -8.55
N SER A 59 4.37 -0.05 -8.08
CA SER A 59 3.74 -1.35 -7.87
C SER A 59 4.11 -1.94 -6.52
N LEU A 60 3.24 -2.79 -5.97
CA LEU A 60 3.52 -3.60 -4.80
C LEU A 60 3.12 -5.04 -5.09
N THR A 61 4.02 -5.99 -4.82
CA THR A 61 3.75 -7.42 -4.98
C THR A 61 3.88 -8.10 -3.62
N ARG A 62 2.91 -8.98 -3.31
CA ARG A 62 2.92 -9.78 -2.10
C ARG A 62 2.44 -11.19 -2.40
N GLN A 63 3.03 -12.15 -1.72
CA GLN A 63 2.65 -13.56 -1.76
C GLN A 63 2.20 -13.99 -0.37
N ASP A 64 1.20 -14.86 -0.31
CA ASP A 64 0.70 -15.49 0.91
C ASP A 64 0.14 -16.88 0.57
N GLU A 65 0.01 -17.73 1.57
CA GLU A 65 -0.40 -19.12 1.43
C GLU A 65 -1.44 -19.46 2.51
N ARG A 66 -2.49 -20.19 2.15
CA ARG A 66 -3.58 -20.57 3.05
C ARG A 66 -4.18 -21.92 2.71
N GLU A 67 -4.68 -22.61 3.72
CA GLU A 67 -5.49 -23.82 3.55
C GLU A 67 -6.97 -23.49 3.78
N GLY A 68 -7.84 -24.16 3.02
CA GLY A 68 -9.29 -24.00 3.16
C GLY A 68 -10.04 -25.32 2.91
N PRO A 69 -11.18 -25.54 3.59
CA PRO A 69 -12.00 -26.72 3.38
C PRO A 69 -12.71 -26.66 2.02
N LEU A 70 -12.98 -27.84 1.46
CA LEU A 70 -13.77 -28.06 0.25
C LEU A 70 -15.01 -28.88 0.61
N GLU A 71 -16.16 -28.23 0.67
CA GLU A 71 -17.45 -28.89 0.85
C GLU A 71 -18.10 -29.20 -0.50
N ASP A 72 -17.95 -28.28 -1.45
CA ASP A 72 -18.47 -28.34 -2.81
C ASP A 72 -17.57 -27.52 -3.76
N ILE A 73 -17.90 -27.48 -5.05
CA ILE A 73 -17.12 -26.72 -6.04
C ILE A 73 -17.19 -25.20 -5.75
N SER A 74 -18.29 -24.71 -5.16
CA SER A 74 -18.43 -23.28 -4.83
C SER A 74 -17.51 -22.83 -3.67
N SER A 75 -17.03 -23.78 -2.87
CA SER A 75 -16.06 -23.56 -1.79
C SER A 75 -14.77 -22.91 -2.31
N HIS A 76 -14.31 -23.27 -3.52
CA HIS A 76 -13.12 -22.61 -4.10
C HIS A 76 -13.34 -21.13 -4.33
N ILE A 77 -14.46 -20.74 -4.93
CA ILE A 77 -14.76 -19.33 -5.21
C ILE A 77 -14.83 -18.54 -3.90
N THR A 78 -15.45 -19.10 -2.88
CA THR A 78 -15.57 -18.47 -1.56
C THR A 78 -14.22 -18.31 -0.87
N ASN A 79 -13.39 -19.36 -0.87
CA ASN A 79 -12.05 -19.33 -0.27
C ASN A 79 -11.15 -18.33 -0.98
N ILE A 80 -11.16 -18.34 -2.32
CA ILE A 80 -10.37 -17.43 -3.16
C ILE A 80 -10.83 -15.99 -2.97
N GLY A 81 -12.14 -15.73 -2.98
CA GLY A 81 -12.70 -14.39 -2.80
C GLY A 81 -12.25 -13.75 -1.48
N LYS A 82 -12.39 -14.49 -0.37
CA LYS A 82 -11.89 -14.04 0.95
C LYS A 82 -10.38 -13.80 0.96
N PHE A 83 -9.63 -14.68 0.29
CA PHE A 83 -8.18 -14.56 0.25
C PHE A 83 -7.72 -13.32 -0.53
N VAL A 84 -8.31 -13.07 -1.69
CA VAL A 84 -8.06 -11.88 -2.51
C VAL A 84 -8.47 -10.61 -1.76
N GLU A 85 -9.65 -10.58 -1.15
CA GLU A 85 -10.14 -9.43 -0.37
C GLU A 85 -9.17 -9.04 0.75
N ASP A 86 -8.76 -10.01 1.57
CA ASP A 86 -7.79 -9.77 2.65
C ASP A 86 -6.45 -9.27 2.12
N MET A 87 -6.00 -9.82 0.99
CA MET A 87 -4.71 -9.44 0.40
C MET A 87 -4.76 -8.01 -0.15
N GLU A 88 -5.83 -7.65 -0.87
CA GLU A 88 -6.02 -6.29 -1.36
C GLU A 88 -6.15 -5.28 -0.21
N PHE A 89 -6.84 -5.64 0.88
CA PHE A 89 -6.94 -4.78 2.05
C PHE A 89 -5.55 -4.47 2.66
N LYS A 90 -4.71 -5.51 2.83
CA LYS A 90 -3.33 -5.35 3.32
C LYS A 90 -2.47 -4.51 2.37
N LEU A 91 -2.57 -4.76 1.07
CA LEU A 91 -1.80 -4.04 0.05
C LEU A 91 -2.24 -2.59 -0.09
N ARG A 92 -3.55 -2.30 0.01
CA ARG A 92 -4.09 -0.95 0.04
C ARG A 92 -3.53 -0.13 1.21
N GLY A 93 -3.51 -0.71 2.41
CA GLY A 93 -2.88 -0.06 3.57
C GLY A 93 -1.39 0.22 3.34
N SER A 94 -0.68 -0.76 2.78
CA SER A 94 0.75 -0.63 2.47
C SER A 94 1.04 0.48 1.43
N ILE A 95 0.18 0.61 0.42
CA ILE A 95 0.28 1.66 -0.59
C ILE A 95 0.07 3.04 0.03
N GLN A 96 -0.90 3.18 0.93
CA GLN A 96 -1.15 4.43 1.64
C GLN A 96 0.10 4.91 2.40
N ASP A 97 0.74 4.00 3.14
CA ASP A 97 1.92 4.32 3.94
C ASP A 97 3.16 4.61 3.09
N VAL A 98 3.40 3.83 2.03
CA VAL A 98 4.62 3.98 1.22
C VAL A 98 4.53 5.16 0.26
N TYR A 99 3.43 5.31 -0.47
CA TYR A 99 3.37 6.28 -1.55
C TYR A 99 3.08 7.70 -1.06
N PHE A 100 2.24 7.86 -0.02
CA PHE A 100 1.88 9.19 0.47
C PHE A 100 2.69 9.64 1.69
N CYS A 101 2.93 8.77 2.67
CA CYS A 101 3.65 9.17 3.88
C CYS A 101 5.16 9.25 3.63
N LYS A 102 5.81 8.16 3.17
CA LYS A 102 7.28 8.17 2.99
C LYS A 102 7.75 9.21 1.97
N THR A 103 7.06 9.34 0.83
CA THR A 103 7.43 10.33 -0.20
C THR A 103 7.34 11.75 0.35
N LYS A 104 6.30 12.06 1.13
CA LYS A 104 6.14 13.36 1.80
C LYS A 104 7.26 13.61 2.81
N ASP A 105 7.60 12.61 3.63
CA ASP A 105 8.67 12.74 4.63
C ASP A 105 10.02 13.02 3.96
N ILE A 106 10.36 12.28 2.89
CA ILE A 106 11.59 12.49 2.11
C ILE A 106 11.65 13.91 1.51
N VAL A 107 10.54 14.39 0.93
CA VAL A 107 10.48 15.75 0.38
C VAL A 107 10.66 16.81 1.46
N ASN A 108 10.04 16.62 2.63
CA ASN A 108 10.18 17.55 3.76
C ASN A 108 11.59 17.54 4.37
N ASP A 109 12.28 16.40 4.36
CA ASP A 109 13.67 16.31 4.79
C ASP A 109 14.62 17.05 3.84
N LEU A 110 14.36 16.97 2.53
CA LEU A 110 15.14 17.69 1.51
C LEU A 110 14.87 19.21 1.54
N ARG A 111 13.63 19.61 1.79
CA ARG A 111 13.23 21.02 1.88
C ARG A 111 12.33 21.24 3.09
N SER A 112 12.95 21.49 4.23
CA SER A 112 12.21 21.84 5.45
C SER A 112 11.59 23.23 5.34
N THR A 113 10.28 23.30 5.47
CA THR A 113 9.53 24.56 5.66
C THR A 113 9.65 25.09 7.08
N GLN A 114 10.09 24.25 8.02
CA GLN A 114 10.37 24.64 9.39
C GLN A 114 11.83 25.07 9.55
N SER A 115 12.07 26.03 10.45
CA SER A 115 13.43 26.41 10.83
C SER A 115 14.19 25.19 11.36
N GLN A 116 15.40 24.96 10.84
CA GLN A 116 16.32 23.91 11.29
C GLN A 116 16.53 23.93 12.82
N SER A 117 16.48 25.11 13.45
CA SER A 117 16.58 25.25 14.90
C SER A 117 15.39 24.67 15.67
N LYS A 118 14.17 24.70 15.09
CA LYS A 118 12.98 24.10 15.70
C LYS A 118 13.00 22.58 15.57
N LEU A 119 13.41 22.06 14.42
CA LEU A 119 13.58 20.61 14.20
C LEU A 119 14.64 20.02 15.13
N LYS A 120 15.77 20.72 15.31
CA LYS A 120 16.83 20.30 16.23
C LYS A 120 16.31 20.23 17.68
N LYS A 121 15.61 21.27 18.15
CA LYS A 121 14.96 21.26 19.47
C LYS A 121 13.95 20.12 19.62
N HIS A 122 13.17 19.82 18.59
CA HIS A 122 12.18 18.75 18.66
C HIS A 122 12.84 17.36 18.78
N ARG A 123 13.95 17.12 18.06
CA ARG A 123 14.76 15.89 18.22
C ARG A 123 15.41 15.80 19.60
N GLU A 124 15.94 16.90 20.11
CA GLU A 124 16.53 16.95 21.46
C GLU A 124 15.47 16.57 22.52
N ILE A 125 14.27 17.17 22.45
CA ILE A 125 13.14 16.84 23.33
C ILE A 125 12.71 15.37 23.20
N GLN A 126 12.63 14.83 21.98
CA GLN A 126 12.31 13.41 21.77
C GLN A 126 13.38 12.48 22.38
N GLY A 127 14.66 12.84 22.26
CA GLY A 127 15.76 12.11 22.88
C GLY A 127 15.70 12.15 24.41
N GLU A 128 15.41 13.30 25.00
CA GLU A 128 15.22 13.47 26.44
C GLU A 128 14.05 12.64 26.97
N LEU A 129 12.89 12.67 26.28
CA LEU A 129 11.73 11.86 26.61
C LEU A 129 12.04 10.36 26.59
N PHE A 130 12.73 9.89 25.55
CA PHE A 130 13.13 8.49 25.43
C PHE A 130 14.09 8.07 26.56
N SER A 131 15.04 8.95 26.91
CA SER A 131 15.96 8.74 28.02
C SER A 131 15.23 8.67 29.37
N GLN A 132 14.26 9.56 29.62
CA GLN A 132 13.47 9.57 30.85
C GLN A 132 12.55 8.35 30.98
N LEU A 133 11.96 7.88 29.88
CA LEU A 133 11.15 6.66 29.86
C LEU A 133 12.01 5.41 30.13
N LYS A 134 13.24 5.39 29.62
CA LYS A 134 14.18 4.27 29.85
C LYS A 134 14.75 4.28 31.27
N GLY A 135 14.89 5.45 31.89
CA GLY A 135 15.29 5.63 33.28
C GLY A 135 14.19 5.39 34.33
N ARG A 136 12.94 5.14 33.90
CA ARG A 136 11.79 4.79 34.75
C ARG A 136 11.64 3.28 35.04
N LYS A 137 12.73 2.52 34.91
CA LYS A 137 12.80 1.13 35.39
C LYS A 137 13.33 1.08 36.82
#